data_AF-A0A4Q5XWV4-F1
#
_entry.id   AF-A0A4Q5XWV4-F1
#
_cell.length_a   1.000
_cell.length_b   1.000
_cell.length_c   1.000
_cell.angle_alpha   90.00
_cell.angle_beta   90.00
_cell.angle_gamma   90.00
#
_symmetry.space_group_name_H-M   'P 1'
#
loop_
_entity.id
_entity.type
_entity.pdbx_description
1 polymer ?
#
loop_
_entity_poly.entity_id
_entity_poly.type
_entity_poly.pdbx_seq_one_letter_code
_entity_poly.pdbx_strand_id
1 'polypeptide(L)'
;AANTLDVQKTLIDSLTFTAGTVNLDKIYIIYNGNDNATIINPYAAAGVNITATAGTVAVTATSGIDNLEYNILGSSANGSLTIATDKDVNLVLNNLTLTNPSGAAFAVTGGKTTNILLKAGTANTLSDGTASTKNGTITTDGPIVISNAGALTVTGVKKHGINTASTITILNGTTAIAAAASDGLHSEGFTMSGGTVTVTSLADGIDAGNGAIAISGGTINVTSTAADVKAIKTGTNTINITGGTISVTVSGAQSKGISAKGDITFSGGNITANVSGIAVFTAAESGFDGSYATAIKADGAINVNGGTFNITLTASANGSKGFSSGTGINIT
;
A
#
# COMPACT_ATOMS: atom_id res chain seq x y z
N ALA A 1 20.15 33.33 18.84
CA ALA A 1 19.57 32.13 19.48
C ALA A 1 20.65 31.05 19.52
N ALA A 2 20.77 30.30 20.61
CA ALA A 2 21.64 29.13 20.61
C ALA A 2 21.00 28.09 19.66
N ASN A 3 21.71 27.69 18.61
CA ASN A 3 21.30 26.57 17.77
C ASN A 3 21.59 25.29 18.57
N THR A 4 20.61 24.80 19.31
CA THR A 4 20.70 23.54 20.03
C THR A 4 20.35 22.41 19.08
N LEU A 5 21.29 21.47 18.88
CA LEU A 5 21.05 20.21 18.18
C LEU A 5 20.75 19.16 19.25
N ASP A 6 19.47 18.86 19.45
CA ASP A 6 19.06 17.77 20.34
C ASP A 6 19.17 16.43 19.61
N VAL A 7 20.08 15.60 20.11
CA VAL A 7 20.37 14.26 19.61
C VAL A 7 20.43 13.29 20.79
N GLN A 8 19.89 12.09 20.60
CA GLN A 8 19.82 11.11 21.67
C GLN A 8 21.23 10.60 22.02
N LYS A 9 21.71 10.90 23.24
CA LYS A 9 23.07 10.57 23.68
C LYS A 9 23.39 9.07 23.61
N THR A 10 22.39 8.22 23.78
CA THR A 10 22.52 6.77 23.75
C THR A 10 22.77 6.18 22.36
N LEU A 11 22.62 6.98 21.29
CA LEU A 11 22.79 6.55 19.90
C LEU A 11 24.07 7.09 19.24
N ILE A 12 24.83 7.96 19.92
CA ILE A 12 26.05 8.54 19.34
C ILE A 12 27.26 7.71 19.74
N ASP A 13 27.78 6.95 18.79
CA ASP A 13 29.09 6.29 18.90
C ASP A 13 30.24 7.29 18.70
N SER A 14 30.12 8.18 17.70
CA SER A 14 31.06 9.28 17.50
C SER A 14 30.40 10.49 16.82
N LEU A 15 30.97 11.67 17.04
CA LEU A 15 30.57 12.93 16.43
C LEU A 15 31.78 13.56 15.75
N THR A 16 31.67 13.81 14.44
CA THR A 16 32.73 14.48 13.66
C THR A 16 32.20 15.81 13.12
N PHE A 17 32.93 16.89 13.39
CA PHE A 17 32.66 18.19 12.80
C PHE A 17 33.58 18.38 11.59
N THR A 18 33.04 18.90 10.49
CA THR A 18 33.81 19.24 9.30
C THR A 18 33.75 20.74 9.05
N ALA A 19 34.88 21.31 8.60
CA ALA A 19 34.94 22.70 8.14
C ALA A 19 34.47 22.86 6.68
N GLY A 20 34.23 21.75 5.97
CA GLY A 20 33.67 21.77 4.62
C GLY A 20 32.23 22.30 4.62
N THR A 21 31.90 23.15 3.64
CA THR A 21 30.52 23.58 3.42
C THR A 21 29.66 22.36 3.15
N VAL A 22 28.70 22.07 4.03
CA VAL A 22 27.66 21.08 3.78
C VAL A 22 26.55 21.78 3.01
N ASN A 23 26.40 21.46 1.73
CA ASN A 23 25.22 21.88 0.99
C ASN A 23 24.04 21.03 1.47
N LEU A 24 23.18 21.61 2.30
CA LEU A 24 21.96 20.96 2.78
C LEU A 24 20.86 21.29 1.77
N ASP A 25 20.60 20.36 0.86
CA ASP A 25 19.50 20.39 -0.11
C ASP A 25 18.37 19.40 0.26
N LYS A 26 18.50 18.74 1.40
CA LYS A 26 17.59 17.69 1.89
C LYS A 26 17.06 18.04 3.27
N ILE A 27 15.80 17.70 3.49
CA ILE A 27 15.15 17.80 4.80
C ILE A 27 15.37 16.49 5.53
N TYR A 28 15.71 16.54 6.82
CA TYR A 28 15.77 15.35 7.68
C TYR A 28 14.75 15.46 8.82
N ILE A 29 14.02 14.35 9.02
CA ILE A 29 13.08 14.15 10.12
C ILE A 29 13.53 12.87 10.85
N ILE A 30 14.13 13.05 12.04
CA ILE A 30 14.72 11.95 12.81
C ILE A 30 13.87 11.75 14.07
N TYR A 31 13.13 10.65 14.16
CA TYR A 31 12.31 10.32 15.31
C TYR A 31 13.15 9.72 16.46
N ASN A 32 13.00 10.29 17.66
CA ASN A 32 13.84 10.01 18.85
C ASN A 32 13.08 9.31 19.99
N GLY A 33 12.21 8.36 19.66
CA GLY A 33 11.38 7.66 20.62
C GLY A 33 10.28 8.57 21.18
N ASN A 34 10.42 8.94 22.46
CA ASN A 34 9.46 9.82 23.15
C ASN A 34 9.85 11.30 23.11
N ASP A 35 11.10 11.59 22.76
CA ASP A 35 11.60 12.96 22.64
C ASP A 35 11.09 13.61 21.34
N ASN A 36 11.26 14.93 21.24
CA ASN A 36 10.99 15.64 19.99
C ASN A 36 11.81 15.04 18.85
N ALA A 37 11.19 14.87 17.68
CA ALA A 37 11.91 14.57 16.46
C ALA A 37 12.90 15.70 16.14
N THR A 38 14.13 15.34 15.73
CA THR A 38 15.13 16.30 15.28
C THR A 38 14.82 16.68 13.83
N ILE A 39 14.71 17.99 13.56
CA ILE A 39 14.39 18.53 12.25
C ILE A 39 15.60 19.28 11.68
N ILE A 40 16.06 18.88 10.51
CA ILE A 40 17.02 19.64 9.70
C ILE A 40 16.28 20.13 8.47
N ASN A 41 16.03 21.44 8.40
CA ASN A 41 15.21 22.04 7.35
C ASN A 41 15.95 23.22 6.68
N PRO A 42 16.68 22.97 5.58
CA PRO A 42 17.33 24.03 4.83
C PRO A 42 16.36 24.99 4.11
N TYR A 43 15.08 24.61 4.00
CA TYR A 43 14.03 25.37 3.32
C TYR A 43 13.16 26.21 4.27
N ALA A 44 13.53 26.33 5.55
CA ALA A 44 12.76 27.11 6.54
C ALA A 44 12.56 28.57 6.11
N ALA A 45 13.63 29.22 5.61
CA ALA A 45 13.56 30.59 5.09
C ALA A 45 12.86 30.70 3.72
N ALA A 46 12.67 29.56 3.03
CA ALA A 46 11.99 29.47 1.74
C ALA A 46 10.51 29.06 1.89
N GLY A 47 9.95 29.13 3.10
CA GLY A 47 8.52 28.93 3.36
C GLY A 47 8.10 27.48 3.61
N VAL A 48 9.04 26.54 3.76
CA VAL A 48 8.72 25.18 4.22
C VAL A 48 8.74 25.17 5.75
N ASN A 49 7.57 25.08 6.37
CA ASN A 49 7.46 25.08 7.83
C ASN A 49 7.32 23.64 8.36
N ILE A 50 8.10 23.28 9.38
CA ILE A 50 8.06 21.95 9.99
C ILE A 50 8.05 22.11 11.50
N THR A 51 7.06 21.54 12.16
CA THR A 51 6.94 21.50 13.62
C THR A 51 7.01 20.06 14.12
N ALA A 52 7.65 19.88 15.29
CA ALA A 52 7.76 18.59 15.94
C ALA A 52 7.41 18.75 17.43
N THR A 53 6.46 17.94 17.90
CA THR A 53 6.10 17.80 19.31
C THR A 53 6.12 16.32 19.65
N ALA A 54 7.11 15.91 20.44
CA ALA A 54 7.50 14.51 20.62
C ALA A 54 7.64 13.81 19.24
N GLY A 55 6.99 12.67 19.06
CA GLY A 55 6.93 11.97 17.78
C GLY A 55 5.94 12.56 16.75
N THR A 56 5.20 13.61 17.03
CA THR A 56 4.24 14.18 16.07
C THR A 56 4.90 15.26 15.23
N VAL A 57 5.02 15.02 13.92
CA VAL A 57 5.64 15.96 12.97
C VAL A 57 4.59 16.47 11.98
N ALA A 58 4.50 17.78 11.84
CA ALA A 58 3.63 18.45 10.87
C ALA A 58 4.46 19.32 9.92
N VAL A 59 4.20 19.20 8.62
CA VAL A 59 4.87 19.91 7.53
C VAL A 59 3.84 20.71 6.75
N THR A 60 4.13 21.99 6.51
CA THR A 60 3.45 22.84 5.54
C THR A 60 4.45 23.26 4.47
N ALA A 61 4.31 22.71 3.27
CA ALA A 61 5.19 22.92 2.13
C ALA A 61 4.38 23.41 0.92
N THR A 62 3.87 24.63 1.02
CA THR A 62 3.01 25.27 0.00
C THR A 62 3.67 26.50 -0.64
N SER A 63 5.00 26.47 -0.75
CA SER A 63 5.81 27.56 -1.29
C SER A 63 6.16 27.35 -2.77
N GLY A 64 5.57 26.34 -3.43
CA GLY A 64 5.80 26.03 -4.83
C GLY A 64 7.16 25.39 -5.15
N ILE A 65 7.93 24.96 -4.15
CA ILE A 65 9.24 24.34 -4.34
C ILE A 65 9.05 22.88 -4.80
N ASP A 66 9.55 22.57 -5.99
CA ASP A 66 9.50 21.23 -6.55
C ASP A 66 10.56 20.30 -5.93
N ASN A 67 10.29 19.00 -5.95
CA ASN A 67 11.23 17.93 -5.59
C ASN A 67 11.78 17.97 -4.16
N LEU A 68 11.01 18.50 -3.20
CA LEU A 68 11.40 18.45 -1.78
C LEU A 68 11.60 16.99 -1.33
N GLU A 69 12.81 16.70 -0.85
CA GLU A 69 13.21 15.37 -0.36
C GLU A 69 13.27 15.36 1.17
N TYR A 70 12.40 14.56 1.78
CA TYR A 70 12.31 14.33 3.22
C TYR A 70 12.94 12.98 3.55
N ASN A 71 14.11 13.00 4.19
CA ASN A 71 14.78 11.83 4.72
C ASN A 71 14.23 11.53 6.11
N ILE A 72 13.52 10.41 6.24
CA ILE A 72 12.73 10.07 7.43
C ILE A 72 13.26 8.77 8.03
N LEU A 73 13.65 8.84 9.30
CA LEU A 73 14.37 7.77 10.00
C LEU A 73 14.12 7.80 11.51
N GLY A 74 14.59 6.76 12.20
CA GLY A 74 14.46 6.65 13.65
C GLY A 74 13.17 5.96 14.05
N SER A 75 12.73 6.17 15.29
CA SER A 75 11.53 5.49 15.79
C SER A 75 10.68 6.33 16.72
N SER A 76 9.37 6.08 16.76
CA SER A 76 8.48 6.58 17.82
C SER A 76 7.24 5.70 17.95
N ALA A 77 6.85 5.40 19.19
CA ALA A 77 5.64 4.65 19.50
C ALA A 77 4.37 5.52 19.52
N ASN A 78 4.53 6.85 19.49
CA ASN A 78 3.46 7.85 19.45
C ASN A 78 3.75 8.88 18.36
N GLY A 79 4.20 8.39 17.20
CA GLY A 79 4.71 9.24 16.15
C GLY A 79 3.81 9.32 14.92
N SER A 80 3.87 10.46 14.24
CA SER A 80 3.16 10.69 12.99
C SER A 80 3.89 11.68 12.08
N LEU A 81 3.59 11.62 10.79
CA LEU A 81 3.99 12.60 9.79
C LEU A 81 2.75 13.09 9.05
N THR A 82 2.40 14.35 9.24
CA THR A 82 1.36 15.03 8.46
C THR A 82 2.01 16.05 7.53
N ILE A 83 1.71 15.99 6.23
CA ILE A 83 2.25 16.91 5.23
C ILE A 83 1.11 17.55 4.46
N ALA A 84 1.04 18.87 4.44
CA ALA A 84 0.26 19.63 3.47
C ALA A 84 1.19 20.21 2.41
N THR A 85 0.95 19.91 1.13
CA THR A 85 1.85 20.31 0.04
C THR A 85 1.10 20.77 -1.22
N ASP A 86 1.72 21.66 -1.99
CA ASP A 86 1.25 22.10 -3.31
C ASP A 86 2.02 21.47 -4.49
N LYS A 87 3.08 20.70 -4.21
CA LYS A 87 3.90 19.97 -5.19
C LYS A 87 4.02 18.48 -4.83
N ASP A 88 4.60 17.69 -5.73
CA ASP A 88 4.93 16.29 -5.43
C ASP A 88 5.98 16.22 -4.32
N VAL A 89 5.88 15.21 -3.45
CA VAL A 89 6.77 15.03 -2.29
C VAL A 89 7.54 13.73 -2.35
N ASN A 90 8.81 13.77 -1.97
CA ASN A 90 9.69 12.60 -1.93
C ASN A 90 9.99 12.22 -0.48
N LEU A 91 9.44 11.09 -0.03
CA LEU A 91 9.60 10.55 1.31
C LEU A 91 10.62 9.40 1.28
N VAL A 92 11.87 9.67 1.65
CA VAL A 92 12.95 8.68 1.72
C VAL A 92 12.91 7.99 3.07
N LEU A 93 12.47 6.73 3.10
CA LEU A 93 12.37 5.95 4.33
C LEU A 93 13.66 5.16 4.57
N ASN A 94 14.25 5.34 5.76
CA ASN A 94 15.53 4.77 6.14
C ASN A 94 15.52 4.29 7.60
N ASN A 95 15.28 2.99 7.83
CA ASN A 95 15.20 2.40 9.17
C ASN A 95 14.19 3.13 10.07
N LEU A 96 13.00 3.40 9.52
CA LEU A 96 11.91 4.08 10.20
C LEU A 96 10.99 3.09 10.91
N THR A 97 10.69 3.31 12.19
CA THR A 97 9.62 2.59 12.91
C THR A 97 8.65 3.58 13.55
N LEU A 98 7.45 3.69 13.02
CA LEU A 98 6.47 4.68 13.46
C LEU A 98 5.12 4.03 13.80
N THR A 99 4.65 4.25 15.02
CA THR A 99 3.30 3.88 15.45
C THR A 99 2.56 5.14 15.86
N ASN A 100 1.34 5.34 15.34
CA ASN A 100 0.41 6.35 15.83
C ASN A 100 -0.82 5.67 16.45
N PRO A 101 -0.91 5.57 17.79
CA PRO A 101 -2.04 4.91 18.44
C PRO A 101 -3.40 5.59 18.22
N SER A 102 -3.40 6.86 17.80
CA SER A 102 -4.60 7.71 17.73
C SER A 102 -4.86 8.32 16.34
N GLY A 103 -4.11 7.90 15.32
CA GLY A 103 -4.19 8.48 13.98
C GLY A 103 -3.45 7.67 12.93
N ALA A 104 -3.39 8.15 11.70
CA ALA A 104 -2.52 7.58 10.68
C ALA A 104 -1.05 7.78 11.05
N ALA A 105 -0.18 6.85 10.65
CA ALA A 105 1.26 7.09 10.71
C ALA A 105 1.62 8.22 9.76
N PHE A 106 1.20 8.14 8.49
CA PHE A 106 1.40 9.15 7.46
C PHE A 106 0.07 9.71 6.93
N ALA A 107 -0.03 11.03 6.84
CA ALA A 107 -1.14 11.73 6.20
C ALA A 107 -0.62 12.83 5.27
N VAL A 108 -0.85 12.72 3.96
CA VAL A 108 -0.41 13.72 2.97
C VAL A 108 -1.62 14.34 2.26
N THR A 109 -1.76 15.66 2.33
CA THR A 109 -2.85 16.40 1.72
C THR A 109 -2.36 17.34 0.61
N GLY A 110 -3.28 17.72 -0.28
CA GLY A 110 -3.00 18.62 -1.42
C GLY A 110 -3.10 17.96 -2.80
N GLY A 111 -3.40 16.66 -2.84
CA GLY A 111 -3.70 15.93 -4.07
C GLY A 111 -2.51 15.66 -4.99
N LYS A 112 -1.28 15.85 -4.48
CA LYS A 112 -0.03 15.65 -5.24
C LYS A 112 0.53 14.25 -5.06
N THR A 113 1.44 13.86 -5.94
CA THR A 113 2.07 12.54 -5.90
C THR A 113 2.93 12.43 -4.65
N THR A 114 2.69 11.38 -3.88
CA THR A 114 3.52 11.00 -2.74
C THR A 114 4.45 9.87 -3.17
N ASN A 115 5.72 10.19 -3.37
CA ASN A 115 6.75 9.21 -3.70
C ASN A 115 7.35 8.64 -2.40
N ILE A 116 7.09 7.37 -2.12
CA ILE A 116 7.69 6.63 -1.00
C ILE A 116 8.92 5.89 -1.52
N LEU A 117 10.09 6.40 -1.17
CA LEU A 117 11.39 5.93 -1.65
C LEU A 117 12.04 5.05 -0.58
N LEU A 118 12.02 3.72 -0.77
CA LEU A 118 12.51 2.76 0.22
C LEU A 118 14.04 2.60 0.11
N LYS A 119 14.79 3.18 1.05
CA LYS A 119 16.26 3.12 1.01
C LYS A 119 16.73 1.66 1.01
N ALA A 120 17.60 1.30 0.06
CA ALA A 120 18.11 -0.06 -0.07
C ALA A 120 18.77 -0.56 1.22
N GLY A 121 18.53 -1.83 1.56
CA GLY A 121 19.07 -2.45 2.78
C GLY A 121 18.41 -2.01 4.08
N THR A 122 17.33 -1.23 4.03
CA THR A 122 16.60 -0.77 5.23
C THR A 122 15.22 -1.41 5.32
N ALA A 123 14.73 -1.54 6.55
CA ALA A 123 13.37 -1.97 6.84
C ALA A 123 12.63 -0.84 7.54
N ASN A 124 11.41 -0.58 7.10
CA ASN A 124 10.56 0.49 7.61
C ASN A 124 9.22 -0.10 8.06
N THR A 125 8.72 0.28 9.23
CA THR A 125 7.48 -0.24 9.79
C THR A 125 6.55 0.90 10.20
N LEU A 126 5.31 0.90 9.70
CA LEU A 126 4.30 1.90 10.01
C LEU A 126 3.04 1.24 10.58
N SER A 127 2.46 1.81 11.64
CA SER A 127 1.18 1.36 12.21
C SER A 127 0.31 2.55 12.61
N ASP A 128 -0.99 2.45 12.38
CA ASP A 128 -1.99 3.34 13.00
C ASP A 128 -2.57 2.68 14.26
N GLY A 129 -3.64 3.26 14.79
CA GLY A 129 -4.36 2.74 15.94
C GLY A 129 -5.87 2.89 15.79
N THR A 130 -6.61 2.18 16.64
CA THR A 130 -8.09 2.03 16.57
C THR A 130 -8.87 3.35 16.70
N ALA A 131 -8.26 4.36 17.31
CA ALA A 131 -8.84 5.71 17.46
C ALA A 131 -8.59 6.62 16.24
N SER A 132 -7.87 6.14 15.22
CA SER A 132 -7.64 6.92 13.99
C SER A 132 -8.96 7.33 13.33
N THR A 133 -9.01 8.58 12.87
CA THR A 133 -10.11 9.13 12.05
C THR A 133 -9.81 9.04 10.56
N LYS A 134 -8.64 8.54 10.17
CA LYS A 134 -8.23 8.32 8.79
C LYS A 134 -8.56 6.90 8.33
N ASN A 135 -8.63 6.72 7.01
CA ASN A 135 -9.01 5.44 6.41
C ASN A 135 -7.83 4.46 6.23
N GLY A 136 -6.60 4.85 6.55
CA GLY A 136 -5.48 3.90 6.61
C GLY A 136 -4.26 4.44 7.33
N THR A 137 -3.28 3.56 7.55
CA THR A 137 -1.99 3.88 8.18
C THR A 137 -1.18 4.89 7.38
N ILE A 138 -1.20 4.73 6.07
CA ILE A 138 -0.77 5.74 5.11
C ILE A 138 -2.04 6.22 4.40
N THR A 139 -2.31 7.52 4.47
CA THR A 139 -3.42 8.13 3.72
C THR A 139 -2.92 9.32 2.92
N THR A 140 -3.31 9.39 1.65
CA THR A 140 -2.99 10.52 0.78
C THR A 140 -4.20 11.02 0.00
N ASP A 141 -4.26 12.32 -0.28
CA ASP A 141 -5.27 12.89 -1.18
C ASP A 141 -4.94 12.63 -2.67
N GLY A 142 -3.67 12.38 -2.99
CA GLY A 142 -3.16 12.16 -4.35
C GLY A 142 -2.57 10.78 -4.59
N PRO A 143 -1.96 10.54 -5.78
CA PRO A 143 -1.34 9.26 -6.13
C PRO A 143 -0.21 8.88 -5.17
N ILE A 144 0.03 7.57 -5.02
CA ILE A 144 1.16 7.02 -4.28
C ILE A 144 2.06 6.25 -5.24
N VAL A 145 3.37 6.50 -5.18
CA VAL A 145 4.38 5.72 -5.91
C VAL A 145 5.36 5.14 -4.90
N ILE A 146 5.51 3.81 -4.86
CA ILE A 146 6.49 3.11 -4.03
C ILE A 146 7.61 2.56 -4.92
N SER A 147 8.86 2.86 -4.56
CA SER A 147 10.03 2.47 -5.35
C SER A 147 11.29 2.27 -4.50
N ASN A 148 12.40 2.01 -5.17
CA ASN A 148 13.70 1.58 -4.61
C ASN A 148 13.64 0.20 -3.92
N ALA A 149 14.77 -0.26 -3.39
CA ALA A 149 14.97 -1.67 -3.02
C ALA A 149 14.84 -1.97 -1.51
N GLY A 150 14.42 -1.00 -0.69
CA GLY A 150 14.16 -1.22 0.74
C GLY A 150 12.85 -1.97 1.01
N ALA A 151 12.56 -2.21 2.29
CA ALA A 151 11.33 -2.84 2.74
C ALA A 151 10.43 -1.86 3.52
N LEU A 152 9.13 -1.98 3.33
CA LEU A 152 8.06 -1.29 4.04
C LEU A 152 7.05 -2.32 4.54
N THR A 153 6.80 -2.34 5.85
CA THR A 153 5.74 -3.13 6.49
C THR A 153 4.71 -2.18 7.09
N VAL A 154 3.44 -2.40 6.78
CA VAL A 154 2.32 -1.56 7.24
C VAL A 154 1.29 -2.40 7.98
N THR A 155 0.80 -1.88 9.11
CA THR A 155 -0.29 -2.48 9.90
C THR A 155 -1.46 -1.49 9.99
N GLY A 156 -2.55 -1.81 9.28
CA GLY A 156 -3.81 -1.07 9.28
C GLY A 156 -4.75 -1.54 10.39
N VAL A 157 -4.56 -1.03 11.60
CA VAL A 157 -5.36 -1.35 12.78
C VAL A 157 -6.78 -0.77 12.68
N LYS A 158 -6.93 0.46 12.17
CA LYS A 158 -8.25 1.10 12.09
C LYS A 158 -9.10 0.55 10.95
N LYS A 159 -8.52 0.52 9.76
CA LYS A 159 -9.22 0.22 8.51
C LYS A 159 -8.23 -0.34 7.48
N HIS A 160 -7.82 0.45 6.50
CA HIS A 160 -6.92 -0.02 5.44
C HIS A 160 -5.45 0.06 5.86
N GLY A 161 -4.58 -0.71 5.22
CA GLY A 161 -3.14 -0.50 5.36
C GLY A 161 -2.71 0.80 4.69
N ILE A 162 -2.90 0.88 3.37
CA ILE A 162 -2.61 2.08 2.56
C ILE A 162 -3.89 2.51 1.85
N ASN A 163 -4.22 3.80 1.94
CA ASN A 163 -5.45 4.38 1.38
C ASN A 163 -5.17 5.64 0.57
N THR A 164 -5.75 5.72 -0.63
CA THR A 164 -5.82 6.96 -1.42
C THR A 164 -7.10 6.97 -2.26
N ALA A 165 -7.63 8.15 -2.59
CA ALA A 165 -8.70 8.29 -3.58
C ALA A 165 -8.17 8.33 -5.03
N SER A 166 -6.90 8.00 -5.23
CA SER A 166 -6.19 8.00 -6.51
C SER A 166 -5.46 6.66 -6.70
N THR A 167 -4.47 6.60 -7.60
CA THR A 167 -3.76 5.37 -7.96
C THR A 167 -2.63 5.04 -6.98
N ILE A 168 -2.45 3.76 -6.67
CA ILE A 168 -1.23 3.21 -6.07
C ILE A 168 -0.36 2.58 -7.16
N THR A 169 0.91 2.96 -7.20
CA THR A 169 1.90 2.44 -8.15
C THR A 169 3.08 1.81 -7.42
N ILE A 170 3.39 0.55 -7.71
CA ILE A 170 4.55 -0.17 -7.17
C ILE A 170 5.57 -0.41 -8.28
N LEU A 171 6.71 0.28 -8.21
CA LEU A 171 7.79 0.16 -9.19
C LEU A 171 8.84 -0.86 -8.74
N ASN A 172 9.17 -0.89 -7.45
CA ASN A 172 10.14 -1.83 -6.87
C ASN A 172 10.00 -1.89 -5.34
N GLY A 173 10.86 -2.70 -4.70
CA GLY A 173 10.97 -2.80 -3.24
C GLY A 173 10.11 -3.89 -2.66
N THR A 174 10.11 -4.02 -1.34
CA THR A 174 9.20 -4.95 -0.64
C THR A 174 8.16 -4.15 0.12
N THR A 175 6.88 -4.33 -0.21
CA THR A 175 5.75 -3.74 0.54
C THR A 175 4.92 -4.87 1.12
N ALA A 176 4.87 -4.93 2.45
CA ALA A 176 4.07 -5.91 3.18
C ALA A 176 2.96 -5.19 3.95
N ILE A 177 1.70 -5.52 3.66
CA ILE A 177 0.60 -5.22 4.57
C ILE A 177 0.47 -6.41 5.51
N ALA A 178 1.04 -6.29 6.72
CA ALA A 178 1.13 -7.37 7.69
C ALA A 178 -0.25 -7.75 8.24
N ALA A 179 -1.11 -6.75 8.43
CA ALA A 179 -2.52 -6.91 8.73
C ALA A 179 -3.28 -5.62 8.34
N ALA A 180 -4.52 -5.75 7.92
CA ALA A 180 -5.47 -4.65 7.78
C ALA A 180 -6.85 -5.08 8.28
N ALA A 181 -7.51 -4.23 9.07
CA ALA A 181 -8.87 -4.46 9.58
C ALA A 181 -9.94 -4.41 8.46
N SER A 182 -9.62 -3.74 7.36
CA SER A 182 -10.36 -3.74 6.09
C SER A 182 -9.35 -4.06 4.98
N ASP A 183 -9.38 -3.35 3.85
CA ASP A 183 -8.55 -3.71 2.70
C ASP A 183 -7.07 -3.47 2.94
N GLY A 184 -6.19 -4.27 2.33
CA GLY A 184 -4.75 -4.06 2.45
C GLY A 184 -4.32 -2.76 1.77
N LEU A 185 -4.58 -2.68 0.46
CA LEU A 185 -4.39 -1.50 -0.37
C LEU A 185 -5.76 -1.05 -0.90
N HIS A 186 -6.17 0.17 -0.60
CA HIS A 186 -7.43 0.77 -1.08
C HIS A 186 -7.13 2.02 -1.92
N SER A 187 -7.59 2.03 -3.17
CA SER A 187 -7.20 3.00 -4.20
C SER A 187 -8.27 3.14 -5.29
N GLU A 188 -8.11 4.12 -6.18
CA GLU A 188 -8.85 4.24 -7.44
C GLU A 188 -7.89 3.95 -8.61
N GLY A 189 -7.39 2.72 -8.64
CA GLY A 189 -6.44 2.21 -9.62
C GLY A 189 -5.18 1.65 -8.98
N PHE A 190 -4.63 0.59 -9.59
CA PHE A 190 -3.40 -0.04 -9.12
C PHE A 190 -2.48 -0.37 -10.30
N THR A 191 -1.20 -0.01 -10.20
CA THR A 191 -0.20 -0.44 -11.19
C THR A 191 1.01 -1.06 -10.51
N MET A 192 1.57 -2.11 -11.13
CA MET A 192 2.77 -2.75 -10.63
C MET A 192 3.66 -3.22 -11.78
N SER A 193 4.93 -2.81 -11.75
CA SER A 193 5.95 -3.20 -12.74
C SER A 193 7.13 -3.97 -12.15
N GLY A 194 7.29 -3.96 -10.82
CA GLY A 194 8.38 -4.65 -10.14
C GLY A 194 8.18 -4.73 -8.63
N GLY A 195 9.18 -5.26 -7.92
CA GLY A 195 9.14 -5.44 -6.47
C GLY A 195 8.29 -6.62 -5.99
N THR A 196 8.03 -6.66 -4.69
CA THR A 196 7.22 -7.67 -4.00
C THR A 196 6.15 -6.99 -3.16
N VAL A 197 4.89 -7.41 -3.34
CA VAL A 197 3.75 -7.01 -2.52
C VAL A 197 3.21 -8.24 -1.80
N THR A 198 3.14 -8.19 -0.47
CA THR A 198 2.51 -9.23 0.35
C THR A 198 1.38 -8.61 1.16
N VAL A 199 0.18 -9.18 1.10
CA VAL A 199 -1.00 -8.62 1.79
C VAL A 199 -1.72 -9.69 2.59
N THR A 200 -1.94 -9.38 3.87
CA THR A 200 -2.91 -10.04 4.75
C THR A 200 -3.93 -9.01 5.21
N SER A 201 -5.21 -9.26 4.95
CA SER A 201 -6.30 -8.35 5.28
C SER A 201 -7.57 -9.10 5.70
N LEU A 202 -8.44 -8.43 6.46
CA LEU A 202 -9.76 -8.96 6.85
C LEU A 202 -10.86 -8.61 5.84
N ALA A 203 -10.57 -7.73 4.88
CA ALA A 203 -11.41 -7.50 3.70
C ALA A 203 -10.62 -7.80 2.42
N ASP A 204 -10.67 -6.94 1.41
CA ASP A 204 -9.99 -7.20 0.15
C ASP A 204 -8.47 -7.05 0.29
N GLY A 205 -7.69 -7.77 -0.53
CA GLY A 205 -6.24 -7.60 -0.51
C GLY A 205 -5.84 -6.27 -1.15
N ILE A 206 -6.09 -6.19 -2.45
CA ILE A 206 -5.92 -5.01 -3.28
C ILE A 206 -7.29 -4.61 -3.83
N ASP A 207 -7.83 -3.50 -3.34
CA ASP A 207 -9.03 -2.86 -3.87
C ASP A 207 -8.64 -1.60 -4.66
N ALA A 208 -8.81 -1.68 -5.98
CA ALA A 208 -8.59 -0.55 -6.90
C ALA A 208 -9.85 0.28 -7.16
N GLY A 209 -10.89 0.15 -6.33
CA GLY A 209 -12.09 0.98 -6.42
C GLY A 209 -12.78 0.73 -7.75
N ASN A 210 -12.94 1.76 -8.57
CA ASN A 210 -13.36 1.65 -9.98
C ASN A 210 -12.24 2.03 -10.97
N GLY A 211 -11.00 2.14 -10.51
CA GLY A 211 -9.83 2.33 -11.36
C GLY A 211 -9.33 1.02 -11.95
N ALA A 212 -8.60 1.11 -13.07
CA ALA A 212 -8.02 -0.06 -13.72
C ALA A 212 -6.88 -0.66 -12.88
N ILE A 213 -6.64 -1.96 -13.07
CA ILE A 213 -5.45 -2.65 -12.56
C ILE A 213 -4.54 -3.02 -13.73
N ALA A 214 -3.26 -2.67 -13.64
CA ALA A 214 -2.24 -3.06 -14.61
C ALA A 214 -1.02 -3.69 -13.92
N ILE A 215 -0.73 -4.96 -14.21
CA ILE A 215 0.41 -5.68 -13.63
C ILE A 215 1.29 -6.19 -14.77
N SER A 216 2.51 -5.67 -14.84
CA SER A 216 3.50 -6.03 -15.86
C SER A 216 4.72 -6.78 -15.33
N GLY A 217 4.90 -6.82 -14.00
CA GLY A 217 6.04 -7.48 -13.36
C GLY A 217 5.92 -7.56 -11.84
N GLY A 218 6.99 -8.05 -11.20
CA GLY A 218 7.07 -8.21 -9.75
C GLY A 218 6.36 -9.45 -9.20
N THR A 219 6.27 -9.53 -7.87
CA THR A 219 5.63 -10.63 -7.14
C THR A 219 4.50 -10.12 -6.27
N ILE A 220 3.30 -10.69 -6.38
CA ILE A 220 2.15 -10.38 -5.52
C ILE A 220 1.75 -11.65 -4.77
N ASN A 221 1.67 -11.57 -3.44
CA ASN A 221 1.16 -12.62 -2.58
C ASN A 221 0.01 -12.06 -1.74
N VAL A 222 -1.20 -12.59 -1.91
CA VAL A 222 -2.36 -12.13 -1.13
C VAL A 222 -3.04 -13.29 -0.45
N THR A 223 -3.29 -13.13 0.85
CA THR A 223 -4.11 -14.06 1.64
C THR A 223 -5.36 -13.35 2.13
N SER A 224 -6.53 -13.83 1.71
CA SER A 224 -7.82 -13.28 2.14
C SER A 224 -8.72 -14.40 2.65
N THR A 225 -9.04 -14.37 3.94
CA THR A 225 -9.69 -15.51 4.63
C THR A 225 -11.12 -15.24 5.07
N ALA A 226 -11.56 -13.98 5.10
CA ALA A 226 -12.91 -13.60 5.46
C ALA A 226 -13.93 -13.93 4.34
N ALA A 227 -15.21 -14.03 4.69
CA ALA A 227 -16.25 -14.28 3.71
C ALA A 227 -16.44 -13.09 2.76
N ASP A 228 -16.74 -13.39 1.50
CA ASP A 228 -17.00 -12.41 0.42
C ASP A 228 -15.91 -11.39 0.13
N VAL A 229 -14.66 -11.74 0.40
CA VAL A 229 -13.50 -10.91 0.03
C VAL A 229 -12.93 -11.28 -1.33
N LYS A 230 -12.07 -10.42 -1.84
CA LYS A 230 -11.35 -10.53 -3.10
C LYS A 230 -9.86 -10.30 -2.83
N ALA A 231 -9.00 -11.17 -3.35
CA ALA A 231 -7.56 -10.96 -3.18
C ALA A 231 -7.08 -9.75 -4.01
N ILE A 232 -7.51 -9.66 -5.27
CA ILE A 232 -7.25 -8.52 -6.16
C ILE A 232 -8.57 -8.14 -6.83
N LYS A 233 -9.02 -6.89 -6.69
CA LYS A 233 -10.23 -6.43 -7.36
C LYS A 233 -10.19 -5.02 -7.91
N THR A 234 -10.98 -4.85 -8.97
CA THR A 234 -11.57 -3.57 -9.36
C THR A 234 -13.08 -3.74 -9.51
N GLY A 235 -13.82 -2.64 -9.38
CA GLY A 235 -15.25 -2.53 -9.65
C GLY A 235 -15.50 -2.56 -11.15
N THR A 236 -15.92 -1.43 -11.72
CA THR A 236 -16.40 -1.36 -13.12
C THR A 236 -15.31 -1.41 -14.19
N ASN A 237 -14.03 -1.38 -13.81
CA ASN A 237 -12.92 -1.30 -14.76
C ASN A 237 -12.33 -2.66 -15.11
N THR A 238 -11.21 -2.63 -15.84
CA THR A 238 -10.49 -3.80 -16.33
C THR A 238 -9.29 -4.15 -15.47
N ILE A 239 -8.89 -5.42 -15.54
CA ILE A 239 -7.62 -5.91 -15.02
C ILE A 239 -6.78 -6.41 -16.20
N ASN A 240 -5.58 -5.85 -16.38
CA ASN A 240 -4.63 -6.24 -17.42
C ASN A 240 -3.35 -6.79 -16.78
N ILE A 241 -3.05 -8.06 -17.04
CA ILE A 241 -1.86 -8.74 -16.52
C ILE A 241 -1.00 -9.19 -17.69
N THR A 242 0.16 -8.54 -17.86
CA THR A 242 1.12 -8.85 -18.93
C THR A 242 2.36 -9.58 -18.42
N GLY A 243 2.56 -9.64 -17.09
CA GLY A 243 3.70 -10.29 -16.47
C GLY A 243 3.56 -10.40 -14.95
N GLY A 244 4.66 -10.78 -14.29
CA GLY A 244 4.73 -10.95 -12.83
C GLY A 244 4.39 -12.35 -12.33
N THR A 245 4.62 -12.58 -11.03
CA THR A 245 4.24 -13.81 -10.31
C THR A 245 3.17 -13.46 -9.30
N ILE A 246 1.96 -13.97 -9.48
CA ILE A 246 0.79 -13.62 -8.66
C ILE A 246 0.32 -14.88 -7.94
N SER A 247 0.34 -14.87 -6.62
CA SER A 247 -0.16 -15.94 -5.77
C SER A 247 -1.31 -15.42 -4.91
N VAL A 248 -2.50 -16.00 -5.07
CA VAL A 248 -3.68 -15.65 -4.27
C VAL A 248 -4.18 -16.87 -3.51
N THR A 249 -4.41 -16.71 -2.21
CA THR A 249 -5.03 -17.72 -1.35
C THR A 249 -6.32 -17.16 -0.79
N VAL A 250 -7.44 -17.79 -1.17
CA VAL A 250 -8.78 -17.34 -0.78
C VAL A 250 -9.57 -18.49 -0.16
N SER A 251 -9.91 -18.35 1.13
CA SER A 251 -10.51 -19.42 1.92
C SER A 251 -11.90 -19.11 2.45
N GLY A 252 -12.33 -17.84 2.40
CA GLY A 252 -13.65 -17.45 2.86
C GLY A 252 -14.76 -17.94 1.94
N ALA A 253 -15.94 -18.19 2.49
CA ALA A 253 -17.13 -18.45 1.69
C ALA A 253 -17.33 -17.34 0.64
N GLN A 254 -17.78 -17.70 -0.56
CA GLN A 254 -18.03 -16.78 -1.69
C GLN A 254 -16.87 -15.83 -2.07
N SER A 255 -15.65 -16.06 -1.59
CA SER A 255 -14.48 -15.22 -1.90
C SER A 255 -13.98 -15.40 -3.34
N LYS A 256 -13.21 -14.43 -3.86
CA LYS A 256 -12.62 -14.55 -5.21
C LYS A 256 -11.14 -14.23 -5.18
N GLY A 257 -10.33 -14.89 -6.01
CA GLY A 257 -8.92 -14.54 -6.16
C GLY A 257 -8.79 -13.19 -6.87
N ILE A 258 -8.93 -13.19 -8.19
CA ILE A 258 -8.87 -12.00 -9.04
C ILE A 258 -10.29 -11.68 -9.53
N SER A 259 -10.77 -10.45 -9.32
CA SER A 259 -12.16 -10.08 -9.60
C SER A 259 -12.31 -8.73 -10.28
N ALA A 260 -13.11 -8.67 -11.34
CA ALA A 260 -13.52 -7.41 -11.97
C ALA A 260 -14.99 -7.46 -12.38
N LYS A 261 -15.67 -6.31 -12.46
CA LYS A 261 -16.92 -6.24 -13.23
C LYS A 261 -16.65 -6.03 -14.72
N GLY A 262 -15.58 -5.32 -15.06
CA GLY A 262 -15.09 -5.26 -16.45
C GLY A 262 -14.33 -6.52 -16.86
N ASP A 263 -13.65 -6.42 -18.00
CA ASP A 263 -12.87 -7.53 -18.56
C ASP A 263 -11.58 -7.77 -17.75
N ILE A 264 -11.15 -9.04 -17.74
CA ILE A 264 -9.83 -9.43 -17.25
C ILE A 264 -9.04 -10.00 -18.43
N THR A 265 -7.89 -9.40 -18.72
CA THR A 265 -7.00 -9.83 -19.81
C THR A 265 -5.66 -10.26 -19.27
N PHE A 266 -5.26 -11.49 -19.59
CA PHE A 266 -3.94 -12.05 -19.34
C PHE A 266 -3.19 -12.17 -20.66
N SER A 267 -2.05 -11.50 -20.78
CA SER A 267 -1.11 -11.64 -21.91
C SER A 267 0.24 -12.23 -21.47
N GLY A 268 0.35 -12.60 -20.19
CA GLY A 268 1.55 -13.18 -19.59
C GLY A 268 1.37 -13.38 -18.07
N GLY A 269 2.48 -13.66 -17.39
CA GLY A 269 2.52 -13.85 -15.93
C GLY A 269 2.39 -15.30 -15.46
N ASN A 270 2.74 -15.52 -14.20
CA ASN A 270 2.63 -16.81 -13.51
C ASN A 270 1.59 -16.68 -12.40
N ILE A 271 0.41 -17.25 -12.60
CA ILE A 271 -0.74 -17.13 -11.71
C ILE A 271 -0.89 -18.43 -10.91
N THR A 272 -0.84 -18.32 -9.60
CA THR A 272 -1.17 -19.39 -8.67
C THR A 272 -2.39 -18.98 -7.85
N ALA A 273 -3.43 -19.81 -7.84
CA ALA A 273 -4.63 -19.54 -7.06
C ALA A 273 -5.02 -20.77 -6.23
N ASN A 274 -5.07 -20.60 -4.92
CA ASN A 274 -5.54 -21.63 -3.98
C ASN A 274 -6.89 -21.21 -3.43
N VAL A 275 -7.94 -21.93 -3.82
CA VAL A 275 -9.32 -21.64 -3.43
C VAL A 275 -9.84 -22.77 -2.54
N SER A 276 -10.20 -22.42 -1.31
CA SER A 276 -10.82 -23.35 -0.36
C SER A 276 -12.20 -22.90 0.15
N GLY A 277 -12.67 -21.74 -0.31
CA GLY A 277 -13.98 -21.20 0.04
C GLY A 277 -15.14 -22.00 -0.54
N ILE A 278 -16.27 -21.99 0.18
CA ILE A 278 -17.52 -22.64 -0.25
C ILE A 278 -18.45 -21.67 -1.00
N ALA A 279 -19.39 -22.22 -1.76
CA ALA A 279 -20.53 -21.45 -2.26
C ALA A 279 -21.52 -21.09 -1.13
N VAL A 280 -22.21 -19.97 -1.31
CA VAL A 280 -23.31 -19.50 -0.44
C VAL A 280 -24.55 -19.32 -1.28
N PHE A 281 -25.69 -19.76 -0.74
CA PHE A 281 -26.99 -19.69 -1.42
C PHE A 281 -27.97 -18.85 -0.60
N THR A 282 -28.57 -17.85 -1.23
CA THR A 282 -29.63 -17.03 -0.65
C THR A 282 -30.96 -17.32 -1.34
N ALA A 283 -32.06 -17.36 -0.59
CA ALA A 283 -33.38 -17.58 -1.18
C ALA A 283 -33.75 -16.45 -2.16
N ALA A 284 -34.29 -16.83 -3.32
CA ALA A 284 -34.79 -15.91 -4.35
C ALA A 284 -36.29 -16.18 -4.61
N GLU A 285 -36.96 -15.30 -5.38
CA GLU A 285 -38.40 -15.44 -5.71
C GLU A 285 -38.73 -16.82 -6.29
N SER A 286 -37.80 -17.40 -7.08
CA SER A 286 -37.83 -18.81 -7.44
C SER A 286 -36.44 -19.42 -7.27
N GLY A 287 -36.32 -20.38 -6.34
CA GLY A 287 -35.08 -21.09 -6.07
C GLY A 287 -34.09 -20.34 -5.18
N PHE A 288 -32.81 -20.44 -5.52
CA PHE A 288 -31.70 -19.85 -4.76
C PHE A 288 -30.76 -19.08 -5.69
N ASP A 289 -30.30 -17.92 -5.25
CA ASP A 289 -29.18 -17.19 -5.86
C ASP A 289 -27.87 -17.63 -5.20
N GLY A 290 -26.90 -18.04 -6.01
CA GLY A 290 -25.67 -18.67 -5.57
C GLY A 290 -24.44 -17.80 -5.81
N SER A 291 -23.67 -17.53 -4.75
CA SER A 291 -22.36 -16.89 -4.83
C SER A 291 -21.25 -17.91 -4.55
N TYR A 292 -20.43 -18.16 -5.56
CA TYR A 292 -19.44 -19.23 -5.56
C TYR A 292 -18.05 -18.71 -5.24
N ALA A 293 -17.25 -19.43 -4.46
CA ALA A 293 -15.83 -19.10 -4.40
C ALA A 293 -15.19 -19.27 -5.80
N THR A 294 -14.30 -18.38 -6.24
CA THR A 294 -13.75 -18.44 -7.62
C THR A 294 -12.32 -17.94 -7.70
N ALA A 295 -11.42 -18.65 -8.39
CA ALA A 295 -10.06 -18.15 -8.56
C ALA A 295 -10.02 -16.87 -9.40
N ILE A 296 -10.68 -16.84 -10.56
CA ILE A 296 -10.73 -15.68 -11.45
C ILE A 296 -12.19 -15.41 -11.87
N LYS A 297 -12.72 -14.25 -11.50
CA LYS A 297 -14.08 -13.83 -11.82
C LYS A 297 -14.12 -12.51 -12.59
N ALA A 298 -14.80 -12.49 -13.71
CA ALA A 298 -15.23 -11.27 -14.37
C ALA A 298 -16.77 -11.26 -14.49
N ASP A 299 -17.40 -10.08 -14.44
CA ASP A 299 -18.73 -9.93 -15.03
C ASP A 299 -18.61 -9.70 -16.55
N GLY A 300 -17.53 -9.02 -16.98
CA GLY A 300 -17.08 -8.97 -18.37
C GLY A 300 -16.40 -10.26 -18.84
N ALA A 301 -15.63 -10.15 -19.91
CA ALA A 301 -14.91 -11.25 -20.53
C ALA A 301 -13.64 -11.61 -19.74
N ILE A 302 -13.24 -12.87 -19.83
CA ILE A 302 -11.89 -13.30 -19.43
C ILE A 302 -11.13 -13.68 -20.70
N ASN A 303 -10.09 -12.93 -21.03
CA ASN A 303 -9.24 -13.16 -22.20
C ASN A 303 -7.87 -13.67 -21.73
N VAL A 304 -7.48 -14.86 -22.17
CA VAL A 304 -6.20 -15.49 -21.87
C VAL A 304 -5.42 -15.66 -23.17
N ASN A 305 -4.52 -14.71 -23.43
CA ASN A 305 -3.63 -14.66 -24.59
C ASN A 305 -2.21 -15.14 -24.25
N GLY A 306 -1.94 -15.46 -22.98
CA GLY A 306 -0.65 -15.93 -22.50
C GLY A 306 -0.58 -16.04 -20.97
N GLY A 307 0.47 -16.69 -20.47
CA GLY A 307 0.74 -16.90 -19.04
C GLY A 307 0.64 -18.36 -18.60
N THR A 308 1.06 -18.63 -17.36
CA THR A 308 0.97 -19.94 -16.71
C THR A 308 -0.05 -19.87 -15.57
N PHE A 309 -0.95 -20.85 -15.47
CA PHE A 309 -2.01 -20.88 -14.46
C PHE A 309 -1.96 -22.18 -13.65
N ASN A 310 -1.71 -22.07 -12.35
CA ASN A 310 -1.77 -23.17 -11.38
C ASN A 310 -2.94 -22.90 -10.43
N ILE A 311 -4.12 -23.44 -10.74
CA ILE A 311 -5.35 -23.21 -9.98
C ILE A 311 -5.71 -24.48 -9.22
N THR A 312 -5.69 -24.39 -7.89
CA THR A 312 -6.08 -25.46 -6.97
C THR A 312 -7.41 -25.13 -6.32
N LEU A 313 -8.41 -25.98 -6.56
CA LEU A 313 -9.69 -25.97 -5.85
C LEU A 313 -9.67 -27.14 -4.86
N THR A 314 -9.72 -26.86 -3.55
CA THR A 314 -9.65 -27.94 -2.56
C THR A 314 -10.93 -28.78 -2.55
N ALA A 315 -10.86 -30.02 -2.06
CA ALA A 315 -12.05 -30.86 -1.89
C ALA A 315 -13.10 -30.23 -0.96
N SER A 316 -12.68 -29.34 -0.05
CA SER A 316 -13.57 -28.58 0.83
C SER A 316 -14.25 -27.39 0.13
N ALA A 317 -13.79 -26.98 -1.05
CA ALA A 317 -14.28 -25.82 -1.80
C ALA A 317 -15.55 -26.16 -2.60
N ASN A 318 -16.62 -26.58 -1.91
CA ASN A 318 -17.85 -27.05 -2.55
C ASN A 318 -18.48 -25.97 -3.43
N GLY A 319 -18.63 -26.26 -4.73
CA GLY A 319 -19.15 -25.34 -5.74
C GLY A 319 -18.15 -24.29 -6.24
N SER A 320 -16.89 -24.33 -5.79
CA SER A 320 -15.88 -23.37 -6.25
C SER A 320 -15.59 -23.50 -7.75
N LYS A 321 -15.14 -22.39 -8.35
CA LYS A 321 -14.86 -22.29 -9.78
C LYS A 321 -13.41 -21.87 -10.02
N GLY A 322 -12.78 -22.39 -11.07
CA GLY A 322 -11.50 -21.86 -11.54
C GLY A 322 -11.71 -20.50 -12.19
N PHE A 323 -12.49 -20.48 -13.28
CA PHE A 323 -12.86 -19.27 -14.00
C PHE A 323 -14.38 -19.08 -13.98
N SER A 324 -14.84 -17.84 -13.89
CA SER A 324 -16.25 -17.47 -14.06
C SER A 324 -16.33 -16.12 -14.77
N SER A 325 -16.94 -16.09 -15.96
CA SER A 325 -17.20 -14.87 -16.71
C SER A 325 -18.70 -14.68 -16.91
N GLY A 326 -19.15 -13.43 -17.01
CA GLY A 326 -20.53 -13.11 -17.41
C GLY A 326 -20.73 -13.03 -18.92
N THR A 327 -19.69 -12.80 -19.73
CA THR A 327 -19.82 -12.62 -21.19
C THR A 327 -19.05 -13.64 -22.03
N GLY A 328 -18.00 -14.27 -21.51
CA GLY A 328 -17.23 -15.30 -22.22
C GLY A 328 -15.82 -15.50 -21.69
N ILE A 329 -15.28 -16.71 -21.91
CA ILE A 329 -13.88 -17.04 -21.62
C ILE A 329 -13.21 -17.38 -22.94
N ASN A 330 -12.23 -16.57 -23.35
CA ASN A 330 -11.46 -16.74 -24.58
C ASN A 330 -10.03 -17.16 -24.22
N ILE A 331 -9.58 -18.28 -24.75
CA ILE A 331 -8.21 -18.79 -24.55
C ILE A 331 -7.62 -19.03 -25.93
N THR A 332 -6.53 -18.32 -26.25
CA THR A 332 -5.87 -18.33 -27.56
C THR A 332 -4.38 -18.57 -27.45
#